data_AF-A0A9W8XIX9-F1
#
_entry.id   AF-A0A9W8XIX9-F1
#
_cell.length_a   1.000
_cell.length_b   1.000
_cell.length_c   1.000
_cell.angle_alpha   90.00
_cell.angle_beta   90.00
_cell.angle_gamma   90.00
#
_symmetry.space_group_name_H-M   'P 1'
#
loop_
_entity.id
_entity.type
_entity.pdbx_description
1 polymer ?
#
loop_
_entity_poly.entity_id
_entity_poly.type
_entity_poly.pdbx_seq_one_letter_code
_entity_poly.pdbx_strand_id
1 'polypeptide(L)'
;MCHSYGGTPTTQALAGVPVKRIVYLTAIAPKVGQSHADAMAGPFMDAVINSAVGGYMHGDPVQQAAGVGNDFDSWEYAYECALQLPHHSAVSFTGKTTQAAYVTVPVSYILTEKDMIVSVGKCAYSDAL
;
A
#
# COMPACT_ATOMS: atom_id res chain seq x y z
N MET A 1 12.17 -1.11 -7.31
CA MET A 1 11.25 -0.04 -6.85
C MET A 1 9.90 -0.67 -6.66
N CYS A 2 9.15 -0.24 -5.66
CA CYS A 2 7.79 -0.71 -5.38
C CYS A 2 6.87 0.46 -5.03
N HIS A 3 5.58 0.28 -5.26
CA HIS A 3 4.55 1.29 -5.04
C HIS A 3 3.37 0.74 -4.24
N SER A 4 2.80 1.54 -3.33
CA SER A 4 1.60 1.20 -2.57
C SER A 4 1.68 -0.21 -1.94
N TYR A 5 0.72 -1.09 -2.24
CA TYR A 5 0.72 -2.50 -1.84
C TYR A 5 2.01 -3.23 -2.17
N GLY A 6 2.67 -2.92 -3.29
CA GLY A 6 3.91 -3.54 -3.73
C GLY A 6 5.06 -3.44 -2.71
N GLY A 7 4.98 -2.52 -1.74
CA GLY A 7 5.91 -2.47 -0.61
C GLY A 7 5.90 -3.74 0.26
N THR A 8 4.74 -4.36 0.46
CA THR A 8 4.60 -5.59 1.26
C THR A 8 5.33 -6.79 0.65
N PRO A 9 5.04 -7.22 -0.59
CA PRO A 9 5.76 -8.35 -1.19
C PRO A 9 7.24 -8.01 -1.40
N THR A 10 7.60 -6.76 -1.71
CA THR A 10 9.01 -6.36 -1.85
C THR A 10 9.78 -6.48 -0.55
N THR A 11 9.16 -6.05 0.57
CA THR A 11 9.72 -6.17 1.92
C THR A 11 10.05 -7.61 2.25
N GLN A 12 9.17 -8.56 1.92
CA GLN A 12 9.38 -9.95 2.27
C GLN A 12 10.27 -10.70 1.26
N ALA A 13 10.00 -10.56 -0.04
CA ALA A 13 10.61 -11.36 -1.09
C ALA A 13 12.09 -11.03 -1.31
N LEU A 14 12.53 -9.81 -0.99
CA LEU A 14 13.93 -9.42 -1.15
C LEU A 14 14.82 -9.79 0.03
N ALA A 15 14.27 -10.34 1.12
CA ALA A 15 15.10 -10.71 2.26
C ALA A 15 16.04 -11.87 1.86
N GLY A 16 17.35 -11.65 2.06
CA GLY A 16 18.40 -12.59 1.62
C GLY A 16 18.73 -12.53 0.12
N VAL A 17 18.05 -11.68 -0.66
CA VAL A 17 18.36 -11.47 -2.08
C VAL A 17 19.44 -10.39 -2.21
N PRO A 18 20.53 -10.61 -2.98
CA PRO A 18 21.62 -9.65 -3.13
C PRO A 18 21.22 -8.47 -4.04
N VAL A 19 20.42 -7.55 -3.51
CA VAL A 19 20.03 -6.30 -4.16
C VAL A 19 20.81 -5.11 -3.60
N LYS A 20 21.08 -4.10 -4.44
CA LYS A 20 21.85 -2.91 -4.03
C LYS A 20 21.05 -1.94 -3.14
N ARG A 21 19.75 -1.81 -3.39
CA ARG A 21 18.86 -0.85 -2.71
C ARG A 21 17.40 -1.18 -2.96
N ILE A 22 16.53 -0.85 -2.01
CA ILE A 22 15.08 -0.83 -2.17
C ILE A 22 14.61 0.62 -2.27
N VAL A 23 13.75 0.92 -3.24
CA VAL A 23 13.10 2.23 -3.35
C VAL A 23 11.61 2.00 -3.17
N TYR A 24 11.08 2.53 -2.07
CA TYR A 24 9.65 2.57 -1.77
C TYR A 24 9.10 3.90 -2.28
N LEU A 25 8.10 3.86 -3.16
CA LEU A 25 7.36 5.04 -3.62
C LEU A 25 5.96 4.94 -3.03
N THR A 26 5.60 5.82 -2.09
CA THR A 26 4.27 5.81 -1.42
C THR A 26 3.76 4.40 -1.11
N ALA A 27 4.64 3.60 -0.50
CA ALA A 27 4.44 2.17 -0.32
C ALA A 27 4.33 1.79 1.16
N ILE A 28 3.57 0.72 1.43
CA ILE A 28 3.43 0.16 2.78
C ILE A 28 4.50 -0.89 3.00
N ALA A 29 5.28 -0.76 4.07
CA ALA A 29 6.34 -1.69 4.45
C ALA A 29 6.04 -2.25 5.87
N PRO A 30 5.31 -3.37 5.99
CA PRO A 30 4.94 -3.93 7.29
C PRO A 30 6.14 -4.41 8.08
N LYS A 31 6.10 -4.24 9.41
CA LYS A 31 7.04 -4.88 10.33
C LYS A 31 6.85 -6.40 10.34
N VAL A 32 7.89 -7.15 10.71
CA VAL A 32 7.74 -8.58 10.96
C VAL A 32 6.64 -8.80 12.01
N GLY A 33 5.70 -9.69 11.73
CA GLY A 33 4.50 -9.94 12.54
C GLY A 33 3.28 -9.07 12.19
N GLN A 34 3.44 -8.03 11.37
CA GLN A 34 2.33 -7.25 10.83
C GLN A 34 1.89 -7.78 9.46
N SER A 35 0.62 -7.63 9.14
CA SER A 35 0.08 -7.71 7.79
C SER A 35 0.13 -6.35 7.10
N HIS A 36 -0.22 -6.29 5.81
CA HIS A 36 -0.42 -5.00 5.13
C HIS A 36 -1.54 -4.20 5.79
N ALA A 37 -2.64 -4.86 6.15
CA ALA A 37 -3.77 -4.25 6.83
C ALA A 37 -3.38 -3.64 8.18
N ASP A 38 -2.59 -4.36 8.99
CA ASP A 38 -2.11 -3.85 10.28
C ASP A 38 -1.21 -2.63 10.13
N ALA A 39 -0.38 -2.61 9.09
CA ALA A 39 0.59 -1.54 8.84
C ALA A 39 -0.07 -0.28 8.27
N MET A 40 -1.09 -0.43 7.43
CA MET A 40 -1.85 0.70 6.88
C MET A 40 -2.86 1.25 7.90
N ALA A 41 -3.50 0.35 8.66
CA ALA A 41 -4.49 0.58 9.70
C ALA A 41 -5.69 1.47 9.28
N GLY A 42 -6.68 1.53 10.17
CA GLY A 42 -7.78 2.49 10.11
C GLY A 42 -9.06 1.95 9.44
N PRO A 43 -10.17 2.67 9.66
CA PRO A 43 -11.52 2.15 9.45
C PRO A 43 -11.82 1.82 7.97
N PHE A 44 -11.19 2.52 7.03
CA PHE A 44 -11.35 2.23 5.61
C PHE A 44 -10.79 0.85 5.25
N MET A 45 -9.57 0.52 5.70
CA MET A 45 -8.98 -0.79 5.41
C MET A 45 -9.74 -1.92 6.08
N ASP A 46 -10.20 -1.71 7.31
CA ASP A 46 -11.04 -2.67 8.01
C ASP A 46 -12.35 -2.93 7.25
N ALA A 47 -13.01 -1.87 6.78
CA ALA A 47 -14.24 -1.98 6.00
C ALA A 47 -14.03 -2.75 4.70
N VAL A 48 -12.99 -2.41 3.92
CA VAL A 48 -12.69 -3.04 2.61
C VAL A 48 -12.35 -4.53 2.75
N ILE A 49 -11.63 -4.91 3.81
CA ILE A 49 -11.31 -6.32 4.10
C ILE A 49 -12.57 -7.07 4.53
N ASN A 50 -13.36 -6.49 5.45
CA ASN A 50 -14.58 -7.12 5.97
C ASN A 50 -15.68 -7.24 4.92
N SER A 51 -15.68 -6.39 3.89
CA SER A 51 -16.60 -6.46 2.75
C SER A 51 -16.10 -7.32 1.59
N ALA A 52 -15.05 -8.12 1.79
CA ALA A 52 -14.53 -8.98 0.73
C ALA A 52 -15.56 -10.04 0.30
N VAL A 53 -15.72 -10.23 -1.01
CA VAL A 53 -16.63 -11.22 -1.60
C VAL A 53 -15.80 -12.22 -2.38
N GLY A 54 -16.01 -13.52 -2.12
CA GLY A 54 -15.23 -14.58 -2.78
C GLY A 54 -13.72 -14.51 -2.49
N GLY A 55 -13.31 -13.86 -1.39
CA GLY A 55 -11.89 -13.65 -1.04
C GLY A 55 -11.24 -12.44 -1.70
N TYR A 56 -12.01 -11.61 -2.42
CA TYR A 56 -11.52 -10.40 -3.08
C TYR A 56 -12.14 -9.14 -2.49
N MET A 57 -11.31 -8.13 -2.28
CA MET A 57 -11.66 -6.78 -1.88
C MET A 57 -12.09 -5.96 -3.09
N HIS A 58 -13.23 -5.29 -2.96
CA HIS A 58 -13.82 -4.46 -4.00
C HIS A 58 -13.78 -3.00 -3.55
N GLY A 59 -13.09 -2.15 -4.30
CA GLY A 59 -13.08 -0.72 -4.06
C GLY A 59 -14.30 -0.05 -4.68
N ASP A 60 -14.90 0.89 -3.95
CA ASP A 60 -15.90 1.80 -4.52
C ASP A 60 -15.20 2.79 -5.47
N PRO A 61 -15.53 2.81 -6.79
CA PRO A 61 -14.87 3.68 -7.75
C PRO A 61 -15.00 5.18 -7.40
N VAL A 62 -16.08 5.60 -6.72
CA VAL A 62 -16.24 7.00 -6.29
C VAL A 62 -15.20 7.36 -5.23
N GLN A 63 -15.00 6.48 -4.24
CA GLN A 63 -14.01 6.67 -3.19
C GLN A 63 -12.59 6.55 -3.74
N GLN A 64 -12.37 5.61 -4.67
CA GLN A 64 -11.07 5.44 -5.34
C GLN A 64 -10.71 6.65 -6.20
N ALA A 65 -11.67 7.25 -6.93
CA ALA A 65 -11.43 8.47 -7.68
C ALA A 65 -11.02 9.63 -6.76
N ALA A 66 -11.74 9.81 -5.65
CA ALA A 66 -11.47 10.86 -4.67
C ALA A 66 -10.14 10.67 -3.91
N GLY A 67 -9.65 9.43 -3.76
CA GLY A 67 -8.43 9.10 -3.04
C GLY A 67 -7.19 8.94 -3.92
N VAL A 68 -7.28 8.15 -4.99
CA VAL A 68 -6.17 7.82 -5.90
C VAL A 68 -5.98 8.91 -6.97
N GLY A 69 -7.08 9.48 -7.46
CA GLY A 69 -7.10 10.50 -8.50
C GLY A 69 -7.27 11.92 -7.96
N ASN A 70 -6.97 12.15 -6.68
CA ASN A 70 -7.27 13.41 -5.99
C ASN A 70 -6.56 14.65 -6.56
N ASP A 71 -5.50 14.43 -7.34
CA ASP A 71 -4.72 15.48 -8.00
C ASP A 71 -5.02 15.60 -9.50
N PHE A 72 -6.03 14.90 -10.03
CA PHE A 72 -6.51 15.13 -11.39
C PHE A 72 -7.44 16.33 -11.47
N ASP A 73 -7.30 17.13 -12.55
CA ASP A 73 -8.14 18.30 -12.79
C ASP A 73 -9.60 17.95 -13.15
N SER A 74 -9.84 16.74 -13.67
CA SER A 74 -11.18 16.24 -14.00
C SER A 74 -11.54 15.07 -13.10
N TRP A 75 -12.64 15.22 -12.38
CA TRP A 75 -13.24 14.15 -11.61
C TRP A 75 -13.63 12.98 -12.51
N GLU A 76 -14.19 13.27 -13.68
CA GLU A 76 -14.68 12.25 -14.63
C GLU A 76 -13.52 11.37 -15.08
N TYR A 77 -12.37 11.98 -15.39
CA TYR A 77 -11.16 11.23 -15.72
C TYR A 77 -10.67 10.39 -14.54
N ALA A 78 -10.67 10.93 -13.31
CA ALA A 78 -10.31 10.17 -12.11
C ALA A 78 -11.21 8.95 -11.90
N TYR A 79 -12.50 9.10 -12.13
CA TYR A 79 -13.47 8.02 -12.02
C TYR A 79 -13.31 6.96 -13.11
N GLU A 80 -13.10 7.36 -14.36
CA GLU A 80 -12.80 6.42 -15.44
C GLU A 80 -11.54 5.62 -15.15
N CYS A 81 -10.49 6.25 -14.61
CA CYS A 81 -9.30 5.54 -14.13
C CYS A 81 -9.62 4.59 -12.96
N ALA A 82 -10.44 5.02 -12.01
CA ALA A 82 -10.83 4.21 -10.86
C ALA A 82 -11.62 2.95 -11.26
N LEU A 83 -12.45 3.02 -12.30
CA LEU A 83 -13.16 1.86 -12.86
C LEU A 83 -12.21 0.79 -13.43
N GLN A 84 -10.98 1.17 -13.80
CA GLN A 84 -9.97 0.22 -14.30
C GLN A 84 -9.15 -0.44 -13.19
N LEU A 85 -9.32 -0.03 -11.92
CA LEU A 85 -8.58 -0.62 -10.81
C LEU A 85 -9.07 -2.05 -10.53
N PRO A 86 -8.18 -3.06 -10.51
CA PRO A 86 -8.59 -4.44 -10.30
C PRO A 86 -8.99 -4.68 -8.84
N HIS A 87 -9.83 -5.69 -8.63
CA HIS A 87 -10.10 -6.20 -7.29
C HIS A 87 -8.86 -6.90 -6.72
N HIS A 88 -8.61 -6.69 -5.44
CA HIS A 88 -7.43 -7.23 -4.77
C HIS A 88 -7.77 -8.46 -3.95
N SER A 89 -6.87 -9.44 -3.90
CA SER A 89 -6.99 -10.57 -3.00
C SER A 89 -6.97 -10.10 -1.54
N ALA A 90 -7.97 -10.47 -0.73
CA ALA A 90 -8.01 -10.13 0.68
C ALA A 90 -6.89 -10.83 1.48
N VAL A 91 -6.56 -12.07 1.13
CA VAL A 91 -5.49 -12.83 1.81
C VAL A 91 -4.11 -12.21 1.61
N SER A 92 -3.90 -11.53 0.48
CA SER A 92 -2.68 -10.77 0.20
C SER A 92 -2.47 -9.59 1.16
N PHE A 93 -3.54 -9.09 1.80
CA PHE A 93 -3.51 -7.95 2.71
C PHE A 93 -3.49 -8.36 4.18
N THR A 94 -3.97 -9.56 4.52
CA THR A 94 -4.05 -10.08 5.89
C THR A 94 -2.93 -11.03 6.27
N GLY A 95 -2.18 -11.56 5.29
CA GLY A 95 -1.00 -12.39 5.52
C GLY A 95 0.09 -11.64 6.31
N LYS A 96 0.70 -12.32 7.29
CA LYS A 96 1.75 -11.74 8.14
C LYS A 96 3.11 -11.75 7.43
N THR A 97 3.83 -10.63 7.53
CA THR A 97 5.22 -10.54 7.12
C THR A 97 6.11 -11.30 8.11
N THR A 98 6.91 -12.24 7.62
CA THR A 98 7.79 -13.11 8.44
C THR A 98 9.26 -12.69 8.39
N GLN A 99 9.65 -11.91 7.39
CA GLN A 99 11.00 -11.38 7.19
C GLN A 99 10.93 -10.03 6.47
N ALA A 100 11.93 -9.19 6.68
CA ALA A 100 11.97 -7.84 6.11
C ALA A 100 13.35 -7.50 5.53
N ALA A 101 13.40 -7.28 4.23
CA ALA A 101 14.61 -6.97 3.47
C ALA A 101 15.21 -5.62 3.85
N TYR A 102 14.37 -4.64 4.22
CA TYR A 102 14.82 -3.30 4.63
C TYR A 102 15.68 -3.31 5.90
N VAL A 103 15.74 -4.43 6.64
CA VAL A 103 16.62 -4.59 7.81
C VAL A 103 18.09 -4.68 7.40
N THR A 104 18.39 -5.21 6.22
CA THR A 104 19.76 -5.45 5.75
C THR A 104 20.09 -4.74 4.44
N VAL A 105 19.07 -4.37 3.65
CA VAL A 105 19.24 -3.68 2.37
C VAL A 105 19.00 -2.18 2.56
N PRO A 106 19.90 -1.30 2.10
CA PRO A 106 19.68 0.14 2.13
C PRO A 106 18.37 0.53 1.44
N VAL A 107 17.66 1.50 2.02
CA VAL A 107 16.36 1.95 1.52
C VAL A 107 16.37 3.43 1.15
N SER A 108 15.49 3.80 0.24
CA SER A 108 15.05 5.17 0.02
C SER A 108 13.54 5.17 -0.07
N TYR A 109 12.91 6.20 0.49
CA TYR A 109 11.47 6.38 0.45
C TYR A 109 11.15 7.67 -0.30
N ILE A 110 10.28 7.57 -1.31
CA ILE A 110 9.73 8.70 -2.05
C ILE A 110 8.30 8.88 -1.57
N LEU A 111 8.04 9.99 -0.91
CA LEU A 111 6.73 10.40 -0.42
C LEU A 111 6.12 11.40 -1.40
N THR A 112 4.83 11.26 -1.71
CA THR A 112 4.05 12.31 -2.38
C THR A 112 3.10 12.90 -1.35
N GLU A 113 3.30 14.18 -1.03
CA GLU A 113 2.66 14.83 0.13
C GLU A 113 1.13 14.95 0.01
N LYS A 114 0.61 14.82 -1.20
CA LYS A 114 -0.82 14.86 -1.53
C LYS A 114 -1.45 13.47 -1.70
N ASP A 115 -0.71 12.38 -1.42
CA ASP A 115 -1.29 11.04 -1.44
C ASP A 115 -2.31 10.87 -0.31
N MET A 116 -3.57 10.65 -0.69
CA MET A 116 -4.66 10.46 0.27
C MET A 116 -4.82 9.00 0.72
N ILE A 117 -4.17 8.06 0.03
CA ILE A 117 -4.19 6.62 0.35
C ILE A 117 -3.09 6.28 1.35
N VAL A 118 -1.84 6.58 0.98
CA VAL A 118 -0.63 6.38 1.80
C VAL A 118 -0.14 7.74 2.30
N SER A 119 -0.90 8.31 3.24
CA SER A 119 -0.62 9.63 3.81
C SER A 119 0.59 9.62 4.75
N VAL A 120 1.13 10.81 5.05
CA VAL A 120 2.32 11.00 5.90
C VAL A 120 2.20 10.28 7.25
N GLY A 121 1.03 10.35 7.90
CA GLY A 121 0.79 9.68 9.18
C GLY A 121 0.69 8.15 9.10
N LYS A 122 0.54 7.59 7.90
CA LYS A 122 0.47 6.15 7.62
C LYS A 122 1.77 5.60 7.00
N CYS A 123 2.74 6.46 6.74
CA CYS A 123 4.03 6.05 6.22
C CYS A 123 4.81 5.32 7.32
N ALA A 124 5.34 4.11 7.03
CA ALA A 124 6.07 3.28 7.99
C ALA A 124 7.36 3.91 8.56
N TYR A 125 7.72 5.12 8.11
CA TYR A 125 8.87 5.92 8.54
C TYR A 125 8.49 7.22 9.27
N SER A 126 7.21 7.45 9.57
CA SER A 126 6.77 8.68 10.28
C SER A 126 7.36 8.82 11.69
N ASP A 127 7.84 7.74 12.31
CA ASP A 127 8.56 7.79 13.59
C ASP A 127 10.04 8.24 13.46
N ALA A 128 10.52 8.51 12.23
CA ALA A 128 11.91 8.86 11.93
C ALA A 128 12.09 10.26 11.30
N LEU A 129 11.02 11.06 11.26
CA LEU A 129 11.02 12.49 10.91
C LEU A 129 10.53 13.31 12.12
#